data_AF-D3VR90-F1
#
_entry.id   AF-D3VR90-F1
#
_cell.length_a   1.000
_cell.length_b   1.000
_cell.length_c   1.000
_cell.angle_alpha   90.00
_cell.angle_beta   90.00
_cell.angle_gamma   90.00
#
_symmetry.space_group_name_H-M   'P 1'
#
loop_
_entity.id
_entity.type
_entity.pdbx_description
1 polymer ?
#
loop_
_entity_poly.entity_id
_entity_poly.type
_entity_poly.pdbx_seq_one_letter_code
_entity_poly.pdbx_strand_id
1 'polypeptide(L)'
;MLIKNDDFAYNRSISGEKIFGVIRKLENYENGVISPVYIAFRLKNKHVTDSVFLQYYYLTDIWHKEAKNIVFKGARQLLNVSINDFFDMKLIISPNYLEQHRIGRLLSNLDSLIALHQRKLSSLKNLKNRLLDKMFCDEKSQFPSIRFKEFTNAWEQEKLKNLTDRIIEKNTHSQSSRVLTISQHQGLIDQNDFFNHRVASKNLKNYLLIKNDDFAYNRSISGEKIFGVIRKLENYENGVISPVYIAFRLKNKHVTDSVFLQYYYLTDIWHKEAKNIVFKGARQLLNVSINDFFDMKLIISPNYLEQHRIGRLLSNLDSLIALHQRKLSSLKNLKNRLLDKMFCDEKSQFPSIRFKEFTNAWEQWKVGDLIKSAKVNICRSVVKYGKYEVIEQGIQSVFGYSNNTNETPYWDYEPIVLFGDHTLSIYKPKSPFFIASDGVKAYYSLRTNGYYLFYSLERYKPLSDGYKRYSSTLKSLNMWITENDVEQSKISSLFTLLDSLITLHQRG
;
A
#
# COMPACT_ATOMS: atom_id res chain seq x y z
N MET A 1 -29.14 -21.20 12.58
CA MET A 1 -29.76 -20.11 13.33
C MET A 1 -30.01 -18.94 12.40
N LEU A 2 -31.21 -18.36 12.38
CA LEU A 2 -31.52 -17.18 11.55
C LEU A 2 -30.85 -15.95 12.17
N ILE A 3 -30.20 -15.15 11.34
CA ILE A 3 -29.59 -13.87 11.71
C ILE A 3 -30.13 -12.79 10.75
N LYS A 4 -30.43 -11.60 11.27
CA LYS A 4 -30.96 -10.48 10.49
C LYS A 4 -29.90 -9.42 10.24
N ASN A 5 -30.15 -8.52 9.29
CA ASN A 5 -29.34 -7.34 9.11
C ASN A 5 -29.13 -6.61 10.46
N ASP A 6 -27.92 -6.14 10.71
CA ASP A 6 -27.50 -5.46 11.94
C ASP A 6 -27.32 -6.37 13.18
N ASP A 7 -27.61 -7.67 13.07
CA ASP A 7 -27.20 -8.65 14.09
C ASP A 7 -25.70 -8.98 13.97
N PHE A 8 -25.13 -9.50 15.06
CA PHE A 8 -23.73 -9.88 15.19
C PHE A 8 -23.57 -11.39 15.33
N ALA A 9 -22.42 -11.90 14.90
CA ALA A 9 -21.99 -13.27 15.10
C ALA A 9 -20.57 -13.31 15.66
N TYR A 10 -20.38 -14.03 16.75
CA TYR A 10 -19.09 -14.33 17.36
C TYR A 10 -18.65 -15.74 16.97
N ASN A 11 -17.47 -15.84 16.36
CA ASN A 11 -16.79 -17.10 16.15
C ASN A 11 -15.98 -17.48 17.40
N ARG A 12 -16.31 -18.62 18.01
CA ARG A 12 -15.64 -19.14 19.21
C ARG A 12 -14.32 -19.85 18.91
N SER A 13 -14.03 -20.15 17.64
CA SER A 13 -12.79 -20.81 17.24
C SER A 13 -11.63 -19.81 17.09
N ILE A 14 -10.40 -20.30 17.28
CA ILE A 14 -9.19 -19.57 16.89
C ILE A 14 -9.30 -19.25 15.39
N SER A 15 -9.17 -17.97 15.03
CA SER A 15 -9.29 -17.49 13.65
C SER A 15 -8.10 -16.60 13.31
N GLY A 16 -7.05 -17.20 12.75
CA GLY A 16 -5.80 -16.50 12.42
C GLY A 16 -5.11 -15.96 13.69
N GLU A 17 -4.76 -14.67 13.68
CA GLU A 17 -4.08 -13.96 14.80
C GLU A 17 -4.97 -13.75 16.04
N LYS A 18 -6.29 -13.96 15.94
CA LYS A 18 -7.24 -13.66 17.04
C LYS A 18 -7.59 -14.94 17.81
N ILE A 19 -6.79 -15.24 18.83
CA ILE A 19 -6.89 -16.47 19.64
C ILE A 19 -8.17 -16.58 20.50
N PHE A 20 -8.88 -15.48 20.73
CA PHE A 20 -10.16 -15.44 21.47
C PHE A 20 -11.37 -15.28 20.56
N GLY A 21 -11.22 -15.55 19.26
CA GLY A 21 -12.30 -15.51 18.29
C GLY A 21 -12.51 -14.13 17.68
N VAL A 22 -13.56 -14.00 16.86
CA VAL A 22 -13.83 -12.80 16.05
C VAL A 22 -15.32 -12.51 16.01
N ILE A 23 -15.69 -11.24 16.12
CA ILE A 23 -17.07 -10.79 15.99
C ILE A 23 -17.25 -10.05 14.66
N ARG A 24 -18.36 -10.32 13.96
CA ARG A 24 -18.75 -9.65 12.72
C ARG A 24 -20.24 -9.31 12.74
N LYS A 25 -20.59 -8.19 12.09
CA LYS A 25 -21.97 -7.74 11.89
C LYS A 25 -22.46 -8.16 10.51
N LEU A 26 -23.73 -8.51 10.37
CA LEU A 26 -24.36 -8.76 9.07
C LEU A 26 -24.81 -7.44 8.43
N GLU A 27 -24.26 -7.09 7.26
CA GLU A 27 -24.50 -5.79 6.62
C GLU A 27 -25.11 -5.86 5.22
N ASN A 28 -24.76 -6.90 4.45
CA ASN A 28 -25.05 -6.94 3.00
C ASN A 28 -26.32 -7.72 2.64
N TYR A 29 -27.00 -8.29 3.63
CA TYR A 29 -28.18 -9.12 3.43
C TYR A 29 -29.23 -8.78 4.49
N GLU A 30 -30.50 -8.85 4.12
CA GLU A 30 -31.60 -8.67 5.06
C GLU A 30 -31.65 -9.78 6.11
N ASN A 31 -31.40 -11.01 5.67
CA ASN A 31 -31.41 -12.21 6.51
C ASN A 31 -30.31 -13.18 6.06
N GLY A 32 -29.87 -14.03 6.98
CA GLY A 32 -28.94 -15.12 6.71
C GLY A 32 -29.13 -16.27 7.69
N VAL A 33 -28.49 -17.41 7.40
CA VAL A 33 -28.46 -18.56 8.30
C VAL A 33 -27.01 -18.83 8.67
N ILE A 34 -26.75 -18.94 9.98
CA ILE A 34 -25.42 -19.24 10.51
C ILE A 34 -25.44 -20.54 11.32
N SER A 35 -24.30 -21.24 11.35
CA SER A 35 -24.12 -22.46 12.15
C SER A 35 -24.35 -22.19 13.65
N PRO A 36 -24.97 -23.12 14.41
CA PRO A 36 -25.12 -23.00 15.86
C PRO A 36 -23.80 -22.91 16.65
N VAL A 37 -22.66 -23.20 16.00
CA VAL A 37 -21.32 -23.04 16.60
C VAL A 37 -21.01 -21.58 16.92
N TYR A 38 -21.58 -20.63 16.19
CA TYR A 38 -21.41 -19.20 16.46
C TYR A 38 -22.34 -18.75 17.60
N ILE A 39 -21.95 -17.71 18.33
CA ILE A 39 -22.90 -16.97 19.18
C ILE A 39 -23.47 -15.84 18.33
N ALA A 40 -24.75 -15.92 17.97
CA ALA A 40 -25.45 -14.83 17.31
C ALA A 40 -26.14 -13.96 18.38
N PHE A 41 -26.04 -12.63 18.23
CA PHE A 41 -26.63 -11.69 19.18
C PHE A 41 -27.02 -10.38 18.50
N ARG A 42 -27.87 -9.61 19.18
CA ARG A 42 -28.35 -8.31 18.70
C ARG A 42 -28.45 -7.32 19.83
N LEU A 43 -28.40 -6.03 19.49
CA LEU A 43 -28.57 -4.96 20.47
C LEU A 43 -29.99 -4.98 21.03
N LYS A 44 -30.10 -4.98 22.37
CA LYS A 44 -31.39 -4.83 23.07
C LYS A 44 -31.96 -3.42 22.89
N ASN A 45 -31.11 -2.39 22.90
CA ASN A 45 -31.53 -1.00 22.78
C ASN A 45 -30.60 -0.21 21.85
N LYS A 46 -31.09 0.10 20.64
CA LYS A 46 -30.34 0.85 19.61
C LYS A 46 -30.28 2.36 19.88
N HIS A 47 -30.98 2.86 20.90
CA HIS A 47 -30.88 4.27 21.34
C HIS A 47 -29.74 4.50 22.34
N VAL A 48 -29.19 3.43 22.93
CA VAL A 48 -28.09 3.49 23.90
C VAL A 48 -26.76 3.11 23.25
N THR A 49 -26.80 2.15 22.31
CA THR A 49 -25.60 1.66 21.63
C THR A 49 -25.77 1.75 20.12
N ASP A 50 -24.83 2.39 19.45
CA ASP A 50 -24.77 2.45 17.99
C ASP A 50 -24.12 1.17 17.44
N SER A 51 -24.80 0.47 16.54
CA SER A 51 -24.35 -0.83 16.02
C SER A 51 -23.13 -0.70 15.08
N VAL A 52 -23.01 0.41 14.37
CA VAL A 52 -21.86 0.68 13.49
C VAL A 52 -20.62 0.94 14.34
N PHE A 53 -20.75 1.73 15.40
CA PHE A 53 -19.70 1.88 16.41
C PHE A 53 -19.27 0.53 16.98
N LEU A 54 -20.23 -0.30 17.39
CA LEU A 54 -19.93 -1.57 18.04
C LEU A 54 -19.22 -2.56 17.10
N GLN A 55 -19.58 -2.57 15.81
CA GLN A 55 -18.86 -3.32 14.78
C GLN A 55 -17.38 -2.96 14.74
N TYR A 56 -17.09 -1.66 14.71
CA TYR A 56 -15.71 -1.16 14.68
C TYR A 56 -14.99 -1.39 16.01
N TYR A 57 -15.68 -1.24 17.13
CA TYR A 57 -15.16 -1.59 18.45
C TYR A 57 -14.70 -3.06 18.49
N TYR A 58 -15.47 -3.98 17.92
CA TYR A 58 -15.09 -5.39 17.85
C TYR A 58 -13.94 -5.72 16.89
N LEU A 59 -13.53 -4.79 16.03
CA LEU A 59 -12.27 -4.92 15.28
C LEU A 59 -11.06 -4.64 16.15
N THR A 60 -11.23 -3.82 17.19
CA THR A 60 -10.16 -3.50 18.15
C THR A 60 -9.82 -4.69 19.04
N ASP A 61 -8.68 -4.58 19.71
CA ASP A 61 -8.22 -5.58 20.68
C ASP A 61 -8.70 -5.28 22.11
N ILE A 62 -9.50 -4.22 22.31
CA ILE A 62 -10.00 -3.78 23.63
C ILE A 62 -10.93 -4.82 24.25
N TRP A 63 -11.87 -5.38 23.48
CA TRP A 63 -12.76 -6.42 23.99
C TRP A 63 -12.07 -7.78 24.15
N HIS A 64 -10.99 -8.02 23.39
CA HIS A 64 -10.21 -9.25 23.51
C HIS A 64 -9.55 -9.37 24.88
N LYS A 65 -9.28 -8.24 25.56
CA LYS A 65 -8.82 -8.22 26.95
C LYS A 65 -9.79 -8.91 27.90
N GLU A 66 -11.09 -8.61 27.80
CA GLU A 66 -12.04 -9.27 28.71
C GLU A 66 -12.32 -10.72 28.32
N ALA A 67 -12.28 -11.02 27.02
CA ALA A 67 -12.31 -12.41 26.56
C ALA A 67 -11.13 -13.22 27.13
N LYS A 68 -9.94 -12.62 27.14
CA LYS A 68 -8.74 -13.18 27.78
C LYS A 68 -8.99 -13.44 29.27
N ASN A 69 -9.39 -12.43 30.05
CA ASN A 69 -9.59 -12.54 31.50
C ASN A 69 -10.57 -13.66 31.90
N ILE A 70 -11.65 -13.83 31.14
CA ILE A 70 -12.63 -14.90 31.36
C ILE A 70 -12.00 -16.28 31.12
N VAL A 71 -11.28 -16.45 30.01
CA VAL A 71 -10.64 -17.73 29.66
C VAL A 71 -9.61 -18.16 30.71
N PHE A 72 -8.87 -17.22 31.34
CA PHE A 72 -7.89 -17.55 32.39
C PHE A 72 -8.47 -17.80 33.78
N LYS A 73 -9.77 -17.56 34.02
CA LYS A 73 -10.42 -17.88 35.30
C LYS A 73 -10.80 -19.36 35.45
N GLY A 74 -10.85 -20.12 34.35
CA GLY A 74 -11.24 -21.53 34.35
C GLY A 74 -10.13 -22.50 34.81
N ALA A 75 -10.49 -23.51 35.61
CA ALA A 75 -9.56 -24.55 36.10
C ALA A 75 -8.91 -25.40 34.97
N ARG A 76 -9.53 -25.42 33.78
CA ARG A 76 -8.93 -25.93 32.54
C ARG A 76 -8.79 -24.74 31.59
N GLN A 77 -7.56 -24.41 31.18
CA GLN A 77 -7.24 -23.34 30.22
C GLN A 77 -7.71 -23.68 28.79
N LEU A 78 -8.98 -24.07 28.63
CA LEU A 78 -9.62 -24.26 27.34
C LEU A 78 -9.85 -22.87 26.74
N LEU A 79 -9.30 -22.61 25.55
CA LEU A 79 -9.47 -21.35 24.80
C LEU A 79 -10.88 -21.24 24.22
N ASN A 80 -11.91 -21.29 25.06
CA ASN A 80 -13.30 -21.22 24.65
C ASN A 80 -14.09 -20.40 25.67
N VAL A 81 -14.82 -19.39 25.17
CA VAL A 81 -15.68 -18.53 25.98
C VAL A 81 -17.09 -19.13 25.98
N SER A 82 -17.65 -19.41 27.17
CA SER A 82 -19.03 -19.92 27.27
C SER A 82 -20.05 -18.85 26.84
N ILE A 83 -21.28 -19.26 26.53
CA ILE A 83 -22.32 -18.29 26.13
C ILE A 83 -22.61 -17.30 27.26
N ASN A 84 -22.70 -17.78 28.50
CA ASN A 84 -22.98 -16.93 29.66
C ASN A 84 -21.82 -15.95 29.89
N ASP A 85 -20.58 -16.45 29.90
CA ASP A 85 -19.43 -15.58 30.11
C ASP A 85 -19.28 -14.53 29.00
N PHE A 86 -19.63 -14.88 27.75
CA PHE A 86 -19.64 -13.93 26.63
C PHE A 86 -20.57 -12.74 26.88
N PHE A 87 -21.77 -13.00 27.40
CA PHE A 87 -22.73 -11.93 27.70
C PHE A 87 -22.43 -11.18 29.01
N ASP A 88 -21.65 -11.78 29.91
CA ASP A 88 -21.16 -11.14 31.15
C ASP A 88 -19.90 -10.29 30.93
N MET A 89 -19.35 -10.26 29.70
CA MET A 89 -18.21 -9.40 29.36
C MET A 89 -18.51 -7.93 29.59
N LYS A 90 -17.62 -7.28 30.35
CA LYS A 90 -17.68 -5.83 30.54
C LYS A 90 -17.11 -5.13 29.31
N LEU A 91 -17.97 -4.45 28.55
CA LEU A 91 -17.53 -3.63 27.43
C LEU A 91 -17.10 -2.24 27.93
N ILE A 92 -15.90 -1.82 27.56
CA ILE A 92 -15.42 -0.46 27.81
C ILE A 92 -15.76 0.38 26.58
N ILE A 93 -16.95 0.98 26.61
CA ILE A 93 -17.46 1.83 25.53
C ILE A 93 -17.95 3.17 26.11
N SER A 94 -17.94 4.22 25.29
CA SER A 94 -18.51 5.52 25.68
C SER A 94 -20.00 5.36 26.00
N PRO A 95 -20.53 5.84 27.14
CA PRO A 95 -21.97 5.79 27.41
C PRO A 95 -22.75 6.79 26.55
N ASN A 96 -22.07 7.72 25.87
CA ASN A 96 -22.71 8.73 25.02
C ASN A 96 -22.98 8.16 23.63
N TYR A 97 -24.24 7.88 23.33
CA TYR A 97 -24.69 7.39 22.03
C TYR A 97 -24.27 8.30 20.86
N LEU A 98 -24.35 9.63 21.03
CA LEU A 98 -24.02 10.57 19.96
C LEU A 98 -22.52 10.50 19.61
N GLU A 99 -21.66 10.30 20.61
CA GLU A 99 -20.22 10.09 20.40
C GLU A 99 -19.94 8.77 19.68
N GLN A 100 -20.58 7.67 20.14
CA GLN A 100 -20.49 6.37 19.46
C GLN A 100 -20.91 6.52 17.99
N HIS A 101 -22.07 7.09 17.72
CA HIS A 101 -22.60 7.30 16.37
C HIS A 101 -21.64 8.11 15.49
N ARG A 102 -21.05 9.18 16.02
CA ARG A 102 -20.05 10.00 15.28
C ARG A 102 -18.81 9.19 14.93
N ILE A 103 -18.28 8.41 15.87
CA ILE A 103 -17.12 7.54 15.65
C ILE A 103 -17.45 6.45 14.62
N GLY A 104 -18.56 5.72 14.82
CA GLY A 104 -19.01 4.67 13.90
C GLY A 104 -19.19 5.19 12.48
N ARG A 105 -19.86 6.35 12.33
CA ARG A 105 -20.06 7.01 11.04
C ARG A 105 -18.75 7.44 10.39
N LEU A 106 -17.81 8.02 11.14
CA LEU A 106 -16.50 8.42 10.61
C LEU A 106 -15.76 7.23 10.00
N LEU A 107 -15.71 6.11 10.72
CA LEU A 107 -14.96 4.93 10.32
C LEU A 107 -15.61 4.20 9.15
N SER A 108 -16.94 4.07 9.19
CA SER A 108 -17.73 3.52 8.09
C SER A 108 -17.53 4.32 6.81
N ASN A 109 -17.47 5.65 6.92
CA ASN A 109 -17.17 6.51 5.78
C ASN A 109 -15.75 6.29 5.25
N LEU A 110 -14.75 6.17 6.13
CA LEU A 110 -13.36 5.93 5.72
C LEU A 110 -13.22 4.57 5.00
N ASP A 111 -13.76 3.51 5.58
CA ASP A 111 -13.80 2.15 5.01
C ASP A 111 -14.47 2.16 3.62
N SER A 112 -15.67 2.77 3.54
CA SER A 112 -16.41 2.93 2.29
C SER A 112 -15.63 3.70 1.23
N LEU A 113 -14.93 4.78 1.61
CA LEU A 113 -14.12 5.58 0.69
C LEU A 113 -12.89 4.82 0.18
N ILE A 114 -12.22 4.06 1.04
CA ILE A 114 -11.09 3.21 0.65
C ILE A 114 -11.57 2.14 -0.33
N ALA A 115 -12.62 1.40 0.02
CA ALA A 115 -13.20 0.37 -0.84
C ALA A 115 -13.69 0.93 -2.18
N LEU A 116 -14.33 2.11 -2.18
CA LEU A 116 -14.77 2.79 -3.40
C LEU A 116 -13.58 3.16 -4.29
N HIS A 117 -12.51 3.75 -3.72
CA HIS A 117 -11.33 4.12 -4.49
C HIS A 117 -10.55 2.91 -5.01
N GLN A 118 -10.47 1.82 -4.26
CA GLN A 118 -9.89 0.56 -4.72
C GLN A 118 -10.68 -0.01 -5.92
N ARG A 119 -12.01 -0.14 -5.79
CA ARG A 119 -12.87 -0.63 -6.89
C ARG A 119 -12.79 0.26 -8.13
N LYS A 120 -12.81 1.59 -7.94
CA LYS A 120 -12.69 2.56 -9.03
C LYS A 120 -11.34 2.43 -9.74
N LEU A 121 -10.26 2.27 -9.00
CA LEU A 121 -8.92 2.08 -9.56
C LEU A 121 -8.85 0.80 -10.42
N SER A 122 -9.35 -0.33 -9.89
CA SER A 122 -9.39 -1.58 -10.64
C SER A 122 -10.23 -1.47 -11.92
N SER A 123 -11.40 -0.82 -11.82
CA SER A 123 -12.28 -0.59 -12.97
C SER A 123 -11.62 0.27 -14.05
N LEU A 124 -10.93 1.34 -13.66
CA LEU A 124 -10.24 2.23 -14.60
C LEU A 124 -9.04 1.55 -15.26
N LYS A 125 -8.26 0.76 -14.52
CA LYS A 125 -7.16 -0.03 -15.08
C LYS A 125 -7.68 -1.06 -16.10
N ASN A 126 -8.75 -1.77 -15.77
CA ASN A 126 -9.39 -2.71 -16.69
C ASN A 126 -9.93 -2.02 -17.94
N LEU A 127 -10.58 -0.86 -17.78
CA LEU A 127 -11.03 -0.06 -18.91
C LEU A 127 -9.85 0.38 -19.78
N LYS A 128 -8.77 0.93 -19.20
CA LYS A 128 -7.57 1.31 -19.94
C LYS A 128 -7.01 0.14 -20.75
N ASN A 129 -6.84 -1.03 -20.12
CA ASN A 129 -6.31 -2.22 -20.79
C ASN A 129 -7.22 -2.65 -21.95
N ARG A 130 -8.54 -2.65 -21.75
CA ARG A 130 -9.50 -2.96 -22.82
C ARG A 130 -9.45 -1.96 -23.97
N LEU A 131 -9.27 -0.67 -23.68
CA LEU A 131 -9.15 0.35 -24.73
C LEU A 131 -7.81 0.24 -25.47
N LEU A 132 -6.71 -0.05 -24.78
CA LEU A 132 -5.43 -0.35 -25.44
C LEU A 132 -5.53 -1.58 -26.37
N ASP A 133 -6.31 -2.58 -26.00
CA ASP A 133 -6.54 -3.77 -26.81
C ASP A 133 -7.50 -3.53 -27.99
N LYS A 134 -8.54 -2.70 -27.81
CA LYS A 134 -9.66 -2.59 -28.77
C LYS A 134 -9.72 -1.30 -29.58
N MET A 135 -9.05 -0.22 -29.15
CA MET A 135 -9.03 1.06 -29.86
C MET A 135 -7.89 1.20 -30.86
N PHE A 136 -7.05 0.18 -30.96
CA PHE A 136 -6.05 0.05 -32.01
C PHE A 136 -6.42 -1.13 -32.90
N CYS A 137 -6.06 -1.05 -34.18
CA CYS A 137 -6.31 -2.13 -35.13
C CYS A 137 -5.55 -3.39 -34.72
N ASP A 138 -6.25 -4.52 -34.68
CA ASP A 138 -5.57 -5.81 -34.64
C ASP A 138 -4.99 -6.15 -36.02
N GLU A 139 -4.24 -7.25 -36.08
CA GLU A 139 -3.56 -7.65 -37.30
C GLU A 139 -4.50 -8.06 -38.46
N LYS A 140 -5.77 -8.32 -38.16
CA LYS A 140 -6.75 -8.88 -39.10
C LYS A 140 -7.68 -7.81 -39.64
N SER A 141 -7.59 -6.59 -39.12
CA SER A 141 -8.54 -5.52 -39.39
C SER A 141 -7.83 -4.19 -39.57
N GLN A 142 -8.28 -3.39 -40.53
CA GLN A 142 -7.95 -1.97 -40.63
C GLN A 142 -8.92 -1.08 -39.84
N PHE A 143 -9.78 -1.69 -39.02
CA PHE A 143 -10.77 -1.02 -38.19
C PHE A 143 -10.59 -1.44 -36.73
N PRO A 144 -10.41 -0.48 -35.81
CA PRO A 144 -10.46 -0.76 -34.38
C PRO A 144 -11.82 -1.35 -33.99
N SER A 145 -11.82 -2.30 -33.05
CA SER A 145 -13.05 -2.90 -32.52
C SER A 145 -13.89 -1.90 -31.69
N ILE A 146 -13.23 -0.94 -31.05
CA ILE A 146 -13.86 0.20 -30.37
C ILE A 146 -13.32 1.46 -31.02
N ARG A 147 -14.22 2.31 -31.51
CA ARG A 147 -13.87 3.51 -32.26
C ARG A 147 -14.86 4.62 -31.96
N PHE A 148 -14.46 5.88 -32.11
CA PHE A 148 -15.42 6.98 -32.09
C PHE A 148 -16.28 6.94 -33.35
N LYS A 149 -17.59 7.13 -33.19
CA LYS A 149 -18.60 6.91 -34.24
C LYS A 149 -18.40 7.76 -35.50
N GLU A 150 -17.78 8.92 -35.35
CA GLU A 150 -17.53 9.89 -36.42
C GLU A 150 -16.35 9.53 -37.34
N PHE A 151 -15.51 8.55 -36.96
CA PHE A 151 -14.41 8.09 -37.80
C PHE A 151 -14.77 6.74 -38.43
N THR A 152 -14.96 6.74 -39.75
CA THR A 152 -15.45 5.55 -40.48
C THR A 152 -14.46 5.00 -41.48
N ASN A 153 -13.44 5.77 -41.90
CA ASN A 153 -12.46 5.34 -42.90
C ASN A 153 -11.49 4.30 -42.34
N ALA A 154 -11.03 3.36 -43.17
CA ALA A 154 -10.02 2.39 -42.78
C ALA A 154 -8.73 3.08 -42.30
N TRP A 155 -8.05 2.49 -41.32
CA TRP A 155 -6.68 2.87 -40.97
C TRP A 155 -5.70 2.37 -42.03
N GLU A 156 -4.60 3.09 -42.19
CA GLU A 156 -3.62 2.84 -43.24
C GLU A 156 -2.33 2.28 -42.65
N GLN A 157 -1.57 1.59 -43.50
CA GLN A 157 -0.27 1.05 -43.14
C GLN A 157 0.82 2.02 -43.57
N GLU A 158 1.56 2.58 -42.61
CA GLU A 158 2.59 3.58 -42.86
C GLU A 158 3.96 3.12 -42.31
N LYS A 159 5.06 3.47 -42.98
CA LYS A 159 6.39 3.13 -42.49
C LYS A 159 6.84 4.11 -41.42
N LEU A 160 7.48 3.62 -40.36
CA LEU A 160 7.98 4.47 -39.27
C LEU A 160 8.92 5.58 -39.78
N LYS A 161 9.76 5.30 -40.77
CA LYS A 161 10.66 6.29 -41.41
C LYS A 161 9.95 7.44 -42.11
N ASN A 162 8.68 7.26 -42.50
CA ASN A 162 7.90 8.32 -43.14
C ASN A 162 7.29 9.25 -42.08
N LEU A 163 7.09 8.74 -40.86
CA LEU A 163 6.54 9.49 -39.73
C LEU A 163 7.61 10.16 -38.86
N THR A 164 8.83 9.62 -38.84
CA THR A 164 9.88 9.98 -37.86
C THR A 164 11.26 10.17 -38.47
N ASP A 165 12.08 10.96 -37.80
CA ASP A 165 13.51 11.11 -38.04
C ASP A 165 14.32 10.46 -36.93
N ARG A 166 15.41 9.81 -37.31
CA ARG A 166 16.38 9.28 -36.35
C ARG A 166 17.14 10.42 -35.68
N ILE A 167 17.24 10.37 -34.36
CA ILE A 167 18.07 11.29 -33.59
C ILE A 167 19.49 10.74 -33.56
N ILE A 168 20.42 11.52 -34.12
CA ILE A 168 21.87 11.29 -34.05
C ILE A 168 22.61 12.43 -33.35
N GLU A 169 21.88 13.48 -32.97
CA GLU A 169 22.36 14.66 -32.24
C GLU A 169 23.09 14.23 -30.97
N LYS A 170 24.35 14.64 -30.84
CA LYS A 170 25.21 14.32 -29.70
C LYS A 170 25.11 15.42 -28.65
N ASN A 171 25.39 15.09 -27.40
CA ASN A 171 25.49 16.05 -26.30
C ASN A 171 26.76 16.91 -26.41
N THR A 172 26.91 17.64 -27.52
CA THR A 172 27.95 18.64 -27.70
C THR A 172 27.69 19.79 -26.72
N HIS A 173 28.76 20.43 -26.23
CA HIS A 173 28.67 21.53 -25.26
C HIS A 173 27.99 21.21 -23.92
N SER A 174 27.80 19.93 -23.58
CA SER A 174 27.21 19.51 -22.30
C SER A 174 25.82 20.10 -22.04
N GLN A 175 24.98 20.18 -23.09
CA GLN A 175 23.61 20.71 -23.02
C GLN A 175 22.73 20.01 -21.98
N SER A 176 23.03 18.76 -21.65
CA SER A 176 22.39 18.07 -20.53
C SER A 176 23.36 17.14 -19.80
N SER A 177 23.22 17.11 -18.47
CA SER A 177 23.88 16.16 -17.57
C SER A 177 22.96 15.04 -17.09
N ARG A 178 21.66 15.12 -17.42
CA ARG A 178 20.64 14.14 -17.03
C ARG A 178 20.76 12.89 -17.88
N VAL A 179 21.27 11.82 -17.30
CA VAL A 179 21.35 10.54 -18.02
C VAL A 179 20.04 9.79 -17.87
N LEU A 180 19.41 9.46 -18.99
CA LEU A 180 18.12 8.78 -19.03
C LEU A 180 18.29 7.28 -19.25
N THR A 181 17.40 6.52 -18.62
CA THR A 181 17.20 5.09 -18.87
C THR A 181 15.76 4.79 -19.26
N ILE A 182 15.54 3.69 -19.99
CA ILE A 182 14.20 3.28 -20.43
C ILE A 182 13.66 2.25 -19.44
N SER A 183 12.62 2.64 -18.70
CA SER A 183 11.85 1.77 -17.81
C SER A 183 10.59 1.26 -18.50
N GLN A 184 10.33 -0.04 -18.37
CA GLN A 184 9.09 -0.65 -18.88
C GLN A 184 7.85 0.00 -18.25
N HIS A 185 7.88 0.41 -16.99
CA HIS A 185 6.68 0.93 -16.32
C HIS A 185 6.69 2.45 -16.13
N GLN A 186 7.87 3.08 -16.05
CA GLN A 186 8.00 4.50 -15.71
C GLN A 186 8.39 5.39 -16.91
N GLY A 187 8.59 4.80 -18.09
CA GLY A 187 8.98 5.58 -19.28
C GLY A 187 10.47 5.91 -19.30
N LEU A 188 10.82 7.03 -19.92
CA LEU A 188 12.17 7.58 -19.86
C LEU A 188 12.35 8.35 -18.55
N ILE A 189 13.21 7.82 -17.68
CA ILE A 189 13.44 8.33 -16.32
C ILE A 189 14.93 8.62 -16.10
N ASP A 190 15.24 9.57 -15.23
CA ASP A 190 16.62 9.78 -14.78
C ASP A 190 17.18 8.50 -14.18
N GLN A 191 18.41 8.16 -14.59
CA GLN A 191 19.10 6.99 -14.12
C GLN A 191 19.34 7.03 -12.59
N ASN A 192 19.54 8.21 -12.01
CA ASN A 192 19.71 8.37 -10.57
C ASN A 192 18.41 8.12 -9.79
N ASP A 193 17.26 8.41 -10.41
CA ASP A 193 15.94 8.14 -9.81
C ASP A 193 15.59 6.63 -9.92
N PHE A 194 16.21 5.91 -10.86
CA PHE A 194 15.91 4.49 -11.12
C PHE A 194 16.92 3.51 -10.49
N PHE A 195 18.21 3.83 -10.45
CA PHE A 195 19.25 3.00 -9.87
C PHE A 195 19.94 3.70 -8.69
N ASN A 196 20.23 2.95 -7.62
CA ASN A 196 21.03 3.45 -6.48
C ASN A 196 22.52 3.71 -6.83
N HIS A 197 22.94 3.50 -8.08
CA HIS A 197 24.30 3.75 -8.56
C HIS A 197 24.29 4.14 -10.05
N ARG A 198 25.24 4.99 -10.46
CA ARG A 198 25.36 5.48 -11.83
C ARG A 198 26.03 4.43 -12.72
N VAL A 199 25.29 3.89 -13.71
CA VAL A 199 25.85 2.95 -14.72
C VAL A 199 26.41 3.70 -15.94
N ALA A 200 26.08 4.99 -16.11
CA ALA A 200 26.56 5.79 -17.23
C ALA A 200 28.04 6.19 -17.14
N SER A 201 28.65 6.36 -18.33
CA SER A 201 30.01 6.88 -18.48
C SER A 201 30.19 8.23 -17.78
N LYS A 202 31.41 8.51 -17.29
CA LYS A 202 31.83 9.84 -16.81
C LYS A 202 31.76 10.87 -17.93
N ASN A 203 32.04 10.47 -19.18
CA ASN A 203 31.98 11.34 -20.35
C ASN A 203 30.68 11.12 -21.13
N LEU A 204 29.83 12.15 -21.16
CA LEU A 204 28.52 12.13 -21.80
C LEU A 204 28.51 12.73 -23.22
N LYS A 205 29.64 13.23 -23.73
CA LYS A 205 29.72 13.96 -25.03
C LYS A 205 29.16 13.15 -26.21
N ASN A 206 29.35 11.82 -26.17
CA ASN A 206 28.93 10.92 -27.25
C ASN A 206 27.51 10.36 -27.07
N TYR A 207 26.82 10.68 -25.97
CA TYR A 207 25.44 10.27 -25.76
C TYR A 207 24.52 11.06 -26.69
N LEU A 208 23.37 10.47 -27.02
CA LEU A 208 22.36 11.12 -27.85
C LEU A 208 21.61 12.13 -26.98
N LEU A 209 21.46 13.37 -27.47
CA LEU A 209 20.62 14.37 -26.84
C LEU A 209 19.18 14.18 -27.32
N ILE A 210 18.26 13.94 -26.39
CA ILE A 210 16.83 13.83 -26.66
C ILE A 210 16.07 14.91 -25.90
N LYS A 211 14.99 15.41 -26.51
CA LYS A 211 14.14 16.48 -25.99
C LYS A 211 12.76 15.93 -25.63
N ASN A 212 11.99 16.69 -24.86
CA ASN A 212 10.61 16.37 -24.57
C ASN A 212 9.87 16.03 -25.89
N ASP A 213 9.03 15.00 -25.83
CA ASP A 213 8.28 14.46 -26.98
C ASP A 213 9.10 13.58 -27.95
N ASP A 214 10.42 13.47 -27.78
CA ASP A 214 11.24 12.47 -28.48
C ASP A 214 11.02 11.06 -27.88
N PHE A 215 11.32 10.03 -28.67
CA PHE A 215 11.19 8.63 -28.29
C PHE A 215 12.54 7.94 -28.25
N ALA A 216 12.62 6.89 -27.42
CA ALA A 216 13.76 5.98 -27.42
C ALA A 216 13.32 4.52 -27.32
N TYR A 217 14.05 3.66 -28.03
CA TYR A 217 13.83 2.23 -28.14
C TYR A 217 15.00 1.46 -27.53
N ASN A 218 14.70 0.69 -26.50
CA ASN A 218 15.57 -0.35 -25.98
C ASN A 218 15.28 -1.67 -26.71
N ARG A 219 16.25 -2.15 -27.49
CA ARG A 219 16.17 -3.39 -28.27
C ARG A 219 16.40 -4.65 -27.43
N SER A 220 16.91 -4.50 -26.21
CA SER A 220 17.17 -5.63 -25.32
C SER A 220 15.87 -6.15 -24.72
N ILE A 221 15.84 -7.46 -24.46
CA ILE A 221 14.74 -8.12 -23.75
C ILE A 221 14.51 -7.42 -22.41
N SER A 222 13.26 -7.05 -22.13
CA SER A 222 12.86 -6.42 -20.86
C SER A 222 11.66 -7.17 -20.29
N GLY A 223 11.93 -8.11 -19.38
CA GLY A 223 10.90 -9.01 -18.84
C GLY A 223 10.26 -9.84 -19.96
N GLU A 224 8.93 -9.78 -20.05
CA GLU A 224 8.13 -10.45 -21.09
C GLU A 224 8.21 -9.77 -22.47
N LYS A 225 8.77 -8.55 -22.56
CA LYS A 225 8.90 -7.80 -23.81
C LYS A 225 10.15 -8.24 -24.56
N ILE A 226 10.02 -9.36 -25.28
CA ILE A 226 11.12 -10.00 -26.04
C ILE A 226 11.66 -9.14 -27.20
N PHE A 227 10.86 -8.20 -27.71
CA PHE A 227 11.27 -7.23 -28.74
C PHE A 227 11.64 -5.87 -28.14
N GLY A 228 11.82 -5.81 -26.81
CA GLY A 228 12.20 -4.59 -26.13
C GLY A 228 11.07 -3.59 -25.91
N VAL A 229 11.42 -2.35 -25.60
CA VAL A 229 10.47 -1.31 -25.16
C VAL A 229 10.76 0.05 -25.78
N ILE A 230 9.69 0.72 -26.22
CA ILE A 230 9.74 2.08 -26.78
C ILE A 230 9.03 3.02 -25.83
N ARG A 231 9.69 4.12 -25.43
CA ARG A 231 9.12 5.11 -24.50
C ARG A 231 9.37 6.53 -25.02
N LYS A 232 8.40 7.40 -24.74
CA LYS A 232 8.46 8.85 -25.01
C LYS A 232 9.06 9.58 -23.80
N LEU A 233 9.80 10.67 -24.04
CA LEU A 233 10.30 11.56 -23.00
C LEU A 233 9.22 12.58 -22.63
N GLU A 234 8.71 12.51 -21.40
CA GLU A 234 7.60 13.36 -20.95
C GLU A 234 7.94 14.24 -19.75
N ASN A 235 8.74 13.71 -18.83
CA ASN A 235 8.92 14.30 -17.50
C ASN A 235 10.04 15.36 -17.46
N TYR A 236 10.80 15.52 -18.54
CA TYR A 236 11.94 16.41 -18.61
C TYR A 236 11.95 17.17 -19.94
N GLU A 237 12.49 18.38 -19.94
CA GLU A 237 12.68 19.17 -21.14
C GLU A 237 13.68 18.52 -22.10
N ASN A 238 14.76 17.95 -21.56
CA ASN A 238 15.78 17.20 -22.29
C ASN A 238 16.51 16.22 -21.37
N GLY A 239 17.29 15.33 -22.00
CA GLY A 239 18.24 14.45 -21.33
C GLY A 239 19.14 13.75 -22.34
N VAL A 240 20.14 13.03 -21.83
CA VAL A 240 21.05 12.25 -22.66
C VAL A 240 20.80 10.76 -22.51
N ILE A 241 20.83 10.03 -23.61
CA ILE A 241 20.60 8.59 -23.61
C ILE A 241 21.74 7.87 -24.34
N SER A 242 22.06 6.65 -23.90
CA SER A 242 23.16 5.87 -24.48
C SER A 242 22.93 5.60 -25.97
N PRO A 243 23.94 5.73 -26.84
CA PRO A 243 23.81 5.45 -28.28
C PRO A 243 23.47 4.00 -28.63
N VAL A 244 23.46 3.09 -27.65
CA VAL A 244 23.00 1.71 -27.84
C VAL A 244 21.50 1.64 -28.13
N TYR A 245 20.74 2.63 -27.63
CA TYR A 245 19.33 2.81 -27.89
C TYR A 245 19.11 3.53 -29.22
N ILE A 246 17.96 3.26 -29.85
CA ILE A 246 17.54 4.00 -31.03
C ILE A 246 16.66 5.14 -30.55
N ALA A 247 17.05 6.38 -30.81
CA ALA A 247 16.25 7.56 -30.51
C ALA A 247 15.65 8.14 -31.81
N PHE A 248 14.41 8.63 -31.74
CA PHE A 248 13.70 9.17 -32.89
C PHE A 248 12.67 10.24 -32.48
N ARG A 249 12.30 11.09 -33.43
CA ARG A 249 11.32 12.17 -33.24
C ARG A 249 10.37 12.28 -34.42
N LEU A 250 9.19 12.84 -34.20
CA LEU A 250 8.20 13.02 -35.27
C LEU A 250 8.68 14.05 -36.29
N LYS A 251 8.47 13.76 -37.57
CA LYS A 251 8.71 14.68 -38.69
C LYS A 251 7.72 15.83 -38.70
N ASN A 252 6.43 15.52 -38.52
CA ASN A 252 5.35 16.49 -38.59
C ASN A 252 4.27 16.21 -37.54
N LYS A 253 4.20 17.07 -36.52
CA LYS A 253 3.24 16.97 -35.41
C LYS A 253 1.79 17.34 -35.80
N HIS A 254 1.56 17.86 -37.00
CA HIS A 254 0.22 18.07 -37.56
C HIS A 254 -0.33 16.84 -38.29
N VAL A 255 0.53 15.86 -38.60
CA VAL A 255 0.16 14.60 -39.26
C VAL A 255 0.10 13.45 -38.26
N THR A 256 1.03 13.44 -37.29
CA THR A 256 1.10 12.39 -36.27
C THR A 256 1.06 12.99 -34.88
N ASP A 257 0.12 12.51 -34.05
CA ASP A 257 0.03 12.88 -32.64
C ASP A 257 1.00 12.00 -31.81
N SER A 258 1.88 12.63 -31.04
CA SER A 258 2.90 11.92 -30.26
C SER A 258 2.32 11.15 -29.07
N VAL A 259 1.21 11.61 -28.50
CA VAL A 259 0.52 10.93 -27.39
C VAL A 259 -0.16 9.68 -27.91
N PHE A 260 -0.80 9.74 -29.07
CA PHE A 260 -1.30 8.57 -29.78
C PHE A 260 -0.19 7.54 -30.02
N LEU A 261 0.93 7.97 -30.62
CA LEU A 261 2.04 7.05 -30.95
C LEU A 261 2.67 6.43 -29.68
N GLN A 262 2.74 7.18 -28.59
CA GLN A 262 3.14 6.66 -27.29
C GLN A 262 2.23 5.52 -26.83
N TYR A 263 0.91 5.69 -26.90
CA TYR A 263 -0.03 4.64 -26.52
C TYR A 263 -0.01 3.46 -27.49
N TYR A 264 0.18 3.70 -28.79
CA TYR A 264 0.40 2.64 -29.78
C TYR A 264 1.55 1.72 -29.36
N TYR A 265 2.69 2.29 -28.93
CA TYR A 265 3.84 1.53 -28.45
C TYR A 265 3.69 0.89 -27.06
N LEU A 266 2.62 1.21 -26.32
CA LEU A 266 2.24 0.46 -25.11
C LEU A 266 1.44 -0.80 -25.43
N THR A 267 0.88 -0.91 -26.63
CA THR A 267 0.26 -2.14 -27.14
C THR A 267 1.32 -3.14 -27.60
N ASP A 268 0.90 -4.38 -27.85
CA ASP A 268 1.74 -5.42 -28.45
C ASP A 268 1.63 -5.49 -29.97
N ILE A 269 0.84 -4.62 -30.60
CA ILE A 269 0.54 -4.68 -32.05
C ILE A 269 1.83 -4.53 -32.89
N TRP A 270 2.74 -3.64 -32.47
CA TRP A 270 4.00 -3.40 -33.16
C TRP A 270 5.01 -4.57 -33.03
N HIS A 271 4.84 -5.45 -32.03
CA HIS A 271 5.73 -6.60 -31.85
C HIS A 271 5.65 -7.60 -32.99
N LYS A 272 4.52 -7.66 -33.70
CA LYS A 272 4.38 -8.54 -34.88
C LYS A 272 5.38 -8.17 -35.97
N GLU A 273 5.48 -6.89 -36.29
CA GLU A 273 6.45 -6.45 -37.31
C GLU A 273 7.88 -6.63 -36.82
N ALA A 274 8.16 -6.41 -35.53
CA ALA A 274 9.45 -6.76 -34.94
C ALA A 274 9.76 -8.26 -35.07
N LYS A 275 8.77 -9.13 -34.83
CA LYS A 275 8.88 -10.58 -35.04
C LYS A 275 9.19 -10.89 -36.51
N ASN A 276 8.42 -10.34 -37.45
CA ASN A 276 8.60 -10.57 -38.88
C ASN A 276 9.98 -10.15 -39.38
N ILE A 277 10.57 -9.09 -38.81
CA ILE A 277 11.93 -8.65 -39.11
C ILE A 277 12.95 -9.65 -38.57
N VAL A 278 12.85 -10.00 -37.28
CA VAL A 278 13.85 -10.82 -36.59
C VAL A 278 13.90 -12.25 -37.13
N PHE A 279 12.75 -12.83 -37.50
CA PHE A 279 12.66 -14.21 -38.00
C PHE A 279 12.98 -14.36 -39.50
N LYS A 280 13.27 -13.27 -40.24
CA LYS A 280 13.72 -13.34 -41.64
C LYS A 280 15.23 -13.59 -41.81
N GLY A 281 16.03 -13.45 -40.75
CA GLY A 281 17.49 -13.60 -40.81
C GLY A 281 17.98 -15.04 -40.62
N ALA A 282 19.03 -15.44 -41.37
CA ALA A 282 19.65 -16.78 -41.28
C ALA A 282 20.33 -17.06 -39.90
N ARG A 283 20.62 -16.02 -39.12
CA ARG A 283 21.03 -16.12 -37.72
C ARG A 283 19.89 -15.55 -36.87
N GLN A 284 19.26 -16.38 -36.05
CA GLN A 284 18.15 -16.04 -35.16
C GLN A 284 18.61 -15.15 -33.97
N LEU A 285 19.24 -14.03 -34.24
CA LEU A 285 19.59 -13.03 -33.24
C LEU A 285 18.37 -12.14 -33.02
N LEU A 286 17.82 -12.14 -31.79
CA LEU A 286 16.70 -11.30 -31.36
C LEU A 286 17.08 -9.81 -31.29
N ASN A 287 17.58 -9.22 -32.37
CA ASN A 287 17.99 -7.83 -32.41
C ASN A 287 17.54 -7.15 -33.71
N VAL A 288 16.60 -6.22 -33.58
CA VAL A 288 16.11 -5.39 -34.70
C VAL A 288 17.21 -4.41 -35.11
N SER A 289 17.62 -4.45 -36.39
CA SER A 289 18.59 -3.47 -36.90
C SER A 289 17.99 -2.07 -36.96
N ILE A 290 18.83 -1.03 -37.02
CA ILE A 290 18.34 0.35 -37.10
C ILE A 290 17.50 0.56 -38.37
N ASN A 291 17.95 0.06 -39.51
CA ASN A 291 17.23 0.22 -40.77
C ASN A 291 15.90 -0.52 -40.73
N ASP A 292 15.88 -1.77 -40.24
CA ASP A 292 14.65 -2.54 -40.13
C ASP A 292 13.66 -1.90 -39.16
N PHE A 293 14.14 -1.32 -38.05
CA PHE A 293 13.31 -0.59 -37.11
C PHE A 293 12.57 0.57 -37.79
N PHE A 294 13.26 1.38 -38.59
CA PHE A 294 12.64 2.48 -39.31
C PHE A 294 11.80 2.03 -40.52
N ASP A 295 12.05 0.85 -41.09
CA ASP A 295 11.21 0.24 -42.12
C ASP A 295 9.98 -0.51 -41.58
N MET A 296 9.79 -0.58 -40.25
CA MET A 296 8.59 -1.14 -39.63
C MET A 296 7.32 -0.48 -40.14
N LYS A 297 6.31 -1.31 -40.40
CA LYS A 297 4.99 -0.90 -40.89
C LYS A 297 4.02 -0.78 -39.72
N LEU A 298 3.43 0.38 -39.53
CA LEU A 298 2.47 0.64 -38.46
C LEU A 298 1.08 0.78 -39.07
N ILE A 299 0.07 0.16 -38.45
CA ILE A 299 -1.33 0.38 -38.83
C ILE A 299 -1.87 1.50 -37.94
N ILE A 300 -2.06 2.69 -38.50
CA ILE A 300 -2.45 3.90 -37.77
C ILE A 300 -3.57 4.65 -38.50
N SER A 301 -4.34 5.44 -37.76
CA SER A 301 -5.33 6.31 -38.39
C SER A 301 -4.63 7.38 -39.25
N PRO A 302 -5.01 7.59 -40.52
CA PRO A 302 -4.50 8.71 -41.30
C PRO A 302 -5.07 10.06 -40.81
N ASN A 303 -6.10 10.05 -39.95
CA ASN A 303 -6.75 11.25 -39.45
C ASN A 303 -6.12 11.72 -38.12
N TYR A 304 -5.46 12.88 -38.16
CA TYR A 304 -4.85 13.48 -36.97
C TYR A 304 -5.83 13.71 -35.81
N LEU A 305 -7.06 14.16 -36.09
CA LEU A 305 -8.06 14.40 -35.03
C LEU A 305 -8.47 13.10 -34.33
N GLU A 306 -8.53 11.99 -35.06
CA GLU A 306 -8.77 10.68 -34.48
C GLU A 306 -7.62 10.26 -33.57
N GLN A 307 -6.38 10.33 -34.07
CA GLN A 307 -5.18 10.04 -33.26
C GLN A 307 -5.18 10.86 -31.97
N HIS A 308 -5.38 12.18 -32.09
CA HIS A 308 -5.42 13.10 -30.96
C HIS A 308 -6.52 12.75 -29.96
N ARG A 309 -7.73 12.38 -30.41
CA ARG A 309 -8.83 11.96 -29.52
C ARG A 309 -8.52 10.67 -28.77
N ILE A 310 -7.89 9.70 -29.43
CA ILE A 310 -7.46 8.44 -28.79
C ILE A 310 -6.37 8.73 -27.74
N GLY A 311 -5.33 9.48 -28.12
CA GLY A 311 -4.25 9.88 -27.23
C GLY A 311 -4.75 10.63 -26.00
N ARG A 312 -5.63 11.62 -26.20
CA ARG A 312 -6.27 12.39 -25.13
C ARG A 312 -7.15 11.55 -24.22
N LEU A 313 -7.91 10.60 -24.75
CA LEU A 313 -8.74 9.70 -23.95
C LEU A 313 -7.88 8.86 -23.00
N LEU A 314 -6.82 8.25 -23.53
CA LEU A 314 -5.94 7.37 -22.75
C LEU A 314 -5.10 8.16 -21.72
N SER A 315 -4.63 9.37 -22.06
CA SER A 315 -3.91 10.24 -21.11
C SER A 315 -4.80 10.78 -20.00
N ASN A 316 -6.06 11.09 -20.30
CA ASN A 316 -7.04 11.43 -19.28
C ASN A 316 -7.32 10.25 -18.34
N LEU A 317 -7.39 9.02 -18.87
CA LEU A 317 -7.54 7.81 -18.04
C LEU A 317 -6.33 7.60 -17.13
N ASP A 318 -5.10 7.80 -17.62
CA ASP A 318 -3.91 7.73 -16.78
C ASP A 318 -3.89 8.78 -15.69
N SER A 319 -4.27 10.01 -16.01
CA SER A 319 -4.41 11.10 -15.03
C SER A 319 -5.45 10.76 -13.96
N LEU A 320 -6.57 10.15 -14.35
CA LEU A 320 -7.63 9.74 -13.43
C LEU A 320 -7.20 8.56 -12.54
N ILE A 321 -6.49 7.59 -13.10
CA ILE A 321 -5.86 6.47 -12.36
C ILE A 321 -4.89 7.03 -11.32
N ALA A 322 -3.97 7.92 -11.72
CA ALA A 322 -3.01 8.54 -10.82
C ALA A 322 -3.67 9.38 -9.72
N LEU A 323 -4.75 10.11 -10.04
CA LEU A 323 -5.54 10.84 -9.05
C LEU A 323 -6.17 9.91 -8.01
N HIS A 324 -6.77 8.80 -8.44
CA HIS A 324 -7.36 7.82 -7.52
C HIS A 324 -6.31 7.08 -6.69
N GLN A 325 -5.14 6.77 -7.26
CA GLN A 325 -4.00 6.23 -6.51
C GLN A 325 -3.54 7.20 -5.42
N ARG A 326 -3.36 8.49 -5.74
CA ARG A 326 -2.99 9.51 -4.76
C ARG A 326 -4.03 9.64 -3.65
N LYS A 327 -5.33 9.68 -3.99
CA LYS A 327 -6.41 9.70 -2.98
C LYS A 327 -6.37 8.47 -2.07
N LEU A 328 -6.21 7.28 -2.63
CA LEU A 328 -6.07 6.05 -1.85
C LEU A 328 -4.85 6.09 -0.94
N SER A 329 -3.69 6.54 -1.44
CA SER A 329 -2.49 6.72 -0.63
C SER A 329 -2.68 7.76 0.48
N SER A 330 -3.36 8.88 0.21
CA SER A 330 -3.68 9.89 1.23
C SER A 330 -4.62 9.35 2.32
N LEU A 331 -5.59 8.51 1.96
CA LEU A 331 -6.47 7.84 2.92
C LEU A 331 -5.70 6.84 3.77
N LYS A 332 -4.83 6.03 3.16
CA LYS A 332 -3.92 5.12 3.89
C LYS A 332 -2.95 5.87 4.81
N ASN A 333 -2.46 7.03 4.37
CA ASN A 333 -1.57 7.90 5.14
C ASN A 333 -2.29 8.79 6.17
N LEU A 334 -3.61 8.65 6.34
CA LEU A 334 -4.35 9.41 7.36
C LEU A 334 -3.86 9.05 8.77
N LYS A 335 -3.55 7.76 9.04
CA LYS A 335 -2.97 7.33 10.32
C LYS A 335 -1.72 8.12 10.66
N ASN A 336 -0.74 8.16 9.75
CA ASN A 336 0.53 8.83 10.01
C ASN A 336 0.33 10.33 10.25
N ARG A 337 -0.54 10.99 9.47
CA ARG A 337 -0.88 12.40 9.68
C ARG A 337 -1.55 12.65 11.04
N LEU A 338 -2.42 11.73 11.48
CA LEU A 338 -3.01 11.81 12.81
C LEU A 338 -1.96 11.55 13.89
N LEU A 339 -1.07 10.56 13.75
CA LEU A 339 0.04 10.34 14.69
C LEU A 339 0.92 11.60 14.82
N ASP A 340 1.21 12.25 13.70
CA ASP A 340 2.03 13.48 13.68
C ASP A 340 1.35 14.67 14.37
N LYS A 341 0.01 14.75 14.33
CA LYS A 341 -0.76 15.92 14.77
C LYS A 341 -1.49 15.73 16.11
N MET A 342 -1.75 14.48 16.51
CA MET A 342 -2.43 14.13 17.76
C MET A 342 -1.47 13.85 18.92
N PHE A 343 -0.17 13.89 18.65
CA PHE A 343 0.87 13.92 19.66
C PHE A 343 1.60 15.27 19.55
N CYS A 344 2.10 15.78 20.67
CA CYS A 344 2.85 17.03 20.71
C CYS A 344 4.14 16.96 19.88
N ASP A 345 4.51 18.07 19.25
CA ASP A 345 5.85 18.22 18.68
C ASP A 345 6.82 18.85 19.71
N GLU A 346 8.08 19.04 19.33
CA GLU A 346 9.08 19.63 20.23
C GLU A 346 8.78 21.09 20.60
N LYS A 347 7.86 21.75 19.87
CA LYS A 347 7.59 23.19 19.99
C LYS A 347 6.35 23.51 20.83
N SER A 348 5.50 22.52 21.10
CA SER A 348 4.21 22.74 21.75
C SER A 348 3.87 21.62 22.72
N GLN A 349 3.41 21.98 23.92
CA GLN A 349 2.84 21.05 24.92
C GLN A 349 1.39 20.66 24.60
N PHE A 350 0.85 21.14 23.47
CA PHE A 350 -0.50 20.88 22.98
C PHE A 350 -0.44 20.24 21.59
N PRO A 351 -1.10 19.07 21.39
CA PRO A 351 -1.29 18.51 20.06
C PRO A 351 -2.04 19.47 19.13
N SER A 352 -1.68 19.50 17.85
CA SER A 352 -2.37 20.33 16.85
C SER A 352 -3.80 19.84 16.57
N ILE A 353 -4.05 18.54 16.72
CA ILE A 353 -5.37 17.91 16.65
C ILE A 353 -5.59 17.21 17.98
N ARG A 354 -6.69 17.55 18.66
CA ARG A 354 -7.02 16.99 19.97
C ARG A 354 -8.52 16.86 20.10
N PHE A 355 -8.99 15.95 20.94
CA PHE A 355 -10.40 15.94 21.31
C PHE A 355 -10.72 17.20 22.10
N LYS A 356 -11.82 17.88 21.75
CA LYS A 356 -12.10 19.27 22.19
C LYS A 356 -12.30 19.42 23.69
N GLU A 357 -12.68 18.33 24.36
CA GLU A 357 -12.90 18.26 25.80
C GLU A 357 -11.62 18.22 26.63
N PHE A 358 -10.44 18.00 26.03
CA PHE A 358 -9.16 18.01 26.74
C PHE A 358 -8.39 19.28 26.42
N THR A 359 -8.15 20.09 27.44
CA THR A 359 -7.50 21.41 27.30
C THR A 359 -6.20 21.53 28.09
N ASN A 360 -5.92 20.62 29.04
CA ASN A 360 -4.72 20.67 29.88
C ASN A 360 -3.45 20.39 29.08
N ALA A 361 -2.35 21.08 29.37
CA ALA A 361 -1.06 20.80 28.74
C ALA A 361 -0.61 19.35 28.99
N TRP A 362 0.12 18.77 28.04
CA TRP A 362 0.78 17.48 28.23
C TRP A 362 2.12 17.69 28.95
N GLU A 363 2.56 16.67 29.68
CA GLU A 363 3.82 16.69 30.42
C GLU A 363 4.93 15.99 29.64
N GLN A 364 6.15 16.51 29.75
CA GLN A 364 7.32 15.90 29.15
C GLN A 364 7.96 14.89 30.10
N TRP A 365 8.17 13.68 29.62
CA TRP A 365 8.76 12.58 30.36
C TRP A 365 9.87 11.94 29.56
N LYS A 366 10.91 11.48 30.26
CA LYS A 366 11.93 10.63 29.67
C LYS A 366 11.36 9.23 29.48
N VAL A 367 11.52 8.64 28.29
CA VAL A 367 10.97 7.31 27.97
C VAL A 367 11.41 6.26 29.00
N GLY A 368 12.67 6.30 29.44
CA GLY A 368 13.21 5.40 30.46
C GLY A 368 12.47 5.43 31.80
N ASP A 369 11.85 6.55 32.14
CA ASP A 369 11.08 6.72 33.38
C ASP A 369 9.61 6.27 33.22
N LEU A 370 9.17 6.09 31.96
CA LEU A 370 7.83 5.61 31.62
C LEU A 370 7.77 4.09 31.41
N ILE A 371 8.92 3.43 31.27
CA ILE A 371 8.98 2.02 30.89
C ILE A 371 9.84 1.15 31.81
N LYS A 372 9.47 -0.12 31.97
CA LYS A 372 10.26 -1.13 32.69
C LYS A 372 10.48 -2.36 31.81
N SER A 373 11.70 -2.90 31.80
CA SER A 373 12.02 -4.10 31.02
C SER A 373 11.23 -5.32 31.52
N ALA A 374 10.64 -6.08 30.61
CA ALA A 374 10.01 -7.37 30.84
C ALA A 374 10.93 -8.52 30.43
N LYS A 375 10.91 -9.62 31.19
CA LYS A 375 11.62 -10.85 30.82
C LYS A 375 10.69 -11.75 30.02
N VAL A 376 10.98 -11.91 28.73
CA VAL A 376 10.22 -12.76 27.80
C VAL A 376 11.09 -13.93 27.36
N ASN A 377 10.50 -15.11 27.20
CA ASN A 377 11.21 -16.32 26.77
C ASN A 377 11.51 -16.29 25.27
N ILE A 378 12.74 -16.67 24.91
CA ILE A 378 13.15 -16.86 23.52
C ILE A 378 12.67 -18.25 23.07
N CYS A 379 11.96 -18.31 21.94
CA CYS A 379 11.48 -19.57 21.38
C CYS A 379 12.53 -20.23 20.48
N ARG A 380 12.90 -21.47 20.81
CA ARG A 380 13.89 -22.24 20.04
C ARG A 380 13.31 -23.05 18.88
N SER A 381 12.01 -23.33 18.90
CA SER A 381 11.33 -24.16 17.89
C SER A 381 10.22 -23.36 17.21
N VAL A 382 10.52 -22.87 16.00
CA VAL A 382 9.60 -22.04 15.22
C VAL A 382 9.05 -22.83 14.04
N VAL A 383 7.73 -22.82 13.89
CA VAL A 383 6.99 -23.45 12.79
C VAL A 383 6.22 -22.39 11.99
N LYS A 384 5.85 -22.72 10.75
CA LYS A 384 5.13 -21.80 9.86
C LYS A 384 3.71 -21.46 10.34
N TYR A 385 3.05 -22.39 11.02
CA TYR A 385 1.71 -22.24 11.57
C TYR A 385 1.66 -22.87 12.96
N GLY A 386 1.06 -22.19 13.92
CA GLY A 386 1.01 -22.65 15.30
C GLY A 386 0.20 -21.72 16.19
N LYS A 387 0.20 -22.04 17.49
CA LYS A 387 -0.69 -21.43 18.49
C LYS A 387 -0.21 -20.06 18.98
N TYR A 388 1.07 -19.90 19.24
CA TYR A 388 1.65 -18.67 19.82
C TYR A 388 2.57 -18.00 18.82
N GLU A 389 2.45 -16.69 18.66
CA GLU A 389 3.33 -15.92 17.77
C GLU A 389 4.77 -15.92 18.31
N VAL A 390 5.74 -16.04 17.40
CA VAL A 390 7.16 -15.82 17.68
C VAL A 390 7.54 -14.52 16.99
N ILE A 391 7.87 -13.51 17.80
CA ILE A 391 8.11 -12.14 17.32
C ILE A 391 9.60 -11.90 17.14
N GLU A 392 9.98 -11.36 15.99
CA GLU A 392 11.33 -10.90 15.66
C GLU A 392 11.34 -9.41 15.34
N GLN A 393 12.51 -8.80 15.45
CA GLN A 393 12.71 -7.42 15.04
C GLN A 393 12.70 -7.28 13.51
N GLY A 394 12.04 -6.25 12.98
CA GLY A 394 12.04 -5.94 11.55
C GLY A 394 10.66 -5.54 11.01
N ILE A 395 10.58 -5.39 9.68
CA ILE A 395 9.37 -4.96 8.97
C ILE A 395 8.23 -5.98 9.15
N GLN A 396 8.56 -7.27 9.09
CA GLN A 396 7.62 -8.34 9.37
C GLN A 396 7.91 -8.88 10.77
N SER A 397 7.17 -8.41 11.77
CA SER A 397 7.45 -8.73 13.17
C SER A 397 7.09 -10.16 13.54
N VAL A 398 6.07 -10.77 12.93
CA VAL A 398 5.74 -12.18 13.17
C VAL A 398 6.65 -13.06 12.32
N PHE A 399 7.65 -13.68 12.95
CA PHE A 399 8.64 -14.56 12.31
C PHE A 399 8.07 -15.95 12.03
N GLY A 400 7.20 -16.42 12.91
CA GLY A 400 6.52 -17.70 12.80
C GLY A 400 5.71 -17.95 14.06
N TYR A 401 5.46 -19.22 14.35
CA TYR A 401 4.64 -19.64 15.48
C TYR A 401 5.31 -20.75 16.27
N SER A 402 4.82 -20.99 17.48
CA SER A 402 5.22 -22.11 18.31
C SER A 402 3.98 -22.82 18.88
N ASN A 403 4.03 -24.14 18.87
CA ASN A 403 3.09 -25.01 19.61
C ASN A 403 3.72 -25.56 20.89
N ASN A 404 4.98 -25.20 21.17
CA ASN A 404 5.78 -25.84 22.20
C ASN A 404 5.17 -25.57 23.59
N THR A 405 4.86 -26.64 24.32
CA THR A 405 4.38 -26.60 25.70
C THR A 405 5.53 -26.60 26.72
N ASN A 406 6.76 -26.89 26.30
CA ASN A 406 7.92 -26.97 27.20
C ASN A 406 8.46 -25.60 27.59
N GLU A 407 8.13 -24.56 26.83
CA GLU A 407 8.45 -23.16 27.15
C GLU A 407 7.13 -22.40 27.37
N THR A 408 7.07 -21.53 28.38
CA THR A 408 5.86 -20.77 28.67
C THR A 408 5.84 -19.50 27.83
N PRO A 409 4.84 -19.28 26.97
CA PRO A 409 4.69 -18.01 26.26
C PRO A 409 4.43 -16.89 27.26
N TYR A 410 4.69 -15.67 26.84
CA TYR A 410 4.48 -14.52 27.69
C TYR A 410 3.01 -14.11 27.70
N TRP A 411 2.33 -14.36 28.81
CA TRP A 411 0.88 -14.17 28.92
C TRP A 411 0.46 -12.75 29.24
N ASP A 412 1.26 -11.93 29.93
CA ASP A 412 0.88 -10.57 30.32
C ASP A 412 1.17 -9.52 29.23
N TYR A 413 0.75 -9.82 28.01
CA TYR A 413 1.14 -9.09 26.82
C TYR A 413 0.43 -7.73 26.61
N GLU A 414 -0.63 -7.44 27.38
CA GLU A 414 -1.43 -6.22 27.21
C GLU A 414 -0.65 -4.92 27.50
N PRO A 415 0.02 -4.77 28.65
CA PRO A 415 0.83 -3.58 28.93
C PRO A 415 2.16 -3.58 28.15
N ILE A 416 2.50 -4.67 27.46
CA ILE A 416 3.77 -4.82 26.77
C ILE A 416 3.77 -4.15 25.40
N VAL A 417 4.86 -3.42 25.15
CA VAL A 417 5.31 -3.01 23.83
C VAL A 417 6.67 -3.66 23.56
N LEU A 418 6.83 -4.22 22.37
CA LEU A 418 8.09 -4.78 21.90
C LEU A 418 8.82 -3.77 21.03
N PHE A 419 10.13 -3.73 21.17
CA PHE A 419 11.03 -2.83 20.45
C PHE A 419 12.21 -3.62 19.87
N GLY A 420 12.41 -3.54 18.56
CA GLY A 420 13.55 -4.11 17.89
C GLY A 420 14.81 -3.28 18.12
N ASP A 421 15.73 -3.78 18.92
CA ASP A 421 16.94 -3.07 19.37
C ASP A 421 17.85 -2.64 18.21
N HIS A 422 17.85 -3.39 17.10
CA HIS A 422 18.65 -3.08 15.92
C HIS A 422 17.85 -2.46 14.77
N THR A 423 16.52 -2.55 14.80
CA THR A 423 15.67 -2.19 13.63
C THR A 423 14.71 -1.04 13.90
N LEU A 424 14.55 -0.61 15.16
CA LEU A 424 13.57 0.40 15.57
C LEU A 424 12.12 0.03 15.21
N SER A 425 11.88 -1.26 14.93
CA SER A 425 10.54 -1.81 14.80
C SER A 425 9.87 -1.76 16.16
N ILE A 426 8.58 -1.42 16.17
CA ILE A 426 7.76 -1.45 17.37
C ILE A 426 6.63 -2.40 17.07
N TYR A 427 6.34 -3.29 18.01
CA TYR A 427 5.26 -4.24 17.88
C TYR A 427 4.42 -4.25 19.15
N LYS A 428 3.10 -4.24 18.99
CA LYS A 428 2.15 -4.44 20.07
C LYS A 428 1.62 -5.88 19.98
N PRO A 429 2.02 -6.78 20.90
CA PRO A 429 1.49 -8.13 20.90
C PRO A 429 -0.02 -8.13 21.19
N LYS A 430 -0.74 -8.99 20.46
CA LYS A 430 -2.21 -9.15 20.53
C LYS A 430 -2.63 -10.44 21.23
N SER A 431 -1.69 -11.36 21.43
CA SER A 431 -1.87 -12.65 22.08
C SER A 431 -0.60 -13.00 22.87
N PRO A 432 -0.64 -14.04 23.70
CA PRO A 432 0.57 -14.62 24.29
C PRO A 432 1.56 -15.00 23.20
N PHE A 433 2.82 -14.69 23.46
CA PHE A 433 3.85 -14.70 22.42
C PHE A 433 5.21 -15.13 22.99
N PHE A 434 6.13 -15.47 22.08
CA PHE A 434 7.55 -15.59 22.36
C PHE A 434 8.33 -14.56 21.56
N ILE A 435 9.60 -14.36 21.91
CA ILE A 435 10.54 -13.62 21.06
C ILE A 435 11.48 -14.60 20.33
N ALA A 436 11.95 -14.22 19.14
CA ALA A 436 12.87 -15.03 18.35
C ALA A 436 14.34 -14.85 18.81
N SER A 437 14.67 -13.68 19.35
CA SER A 437 16.03 -13.34 19.79
C SER A 437 16.02 -12.32 20.93
N ASP A 438 17.17 -12.12 21.57
CA ASP A 438 17.37 -11.04 22.54
C ASP A 438 17.40 -9.63 21.90
N GLY A 439 17.42 -9.56 20.56
CA GLY A 439 17.28 -8.34 19.78
C GLY A 439 15.89 -7.70 19.91
N VAL A 440 14.88 -8.44 20.39
CA VAL A 440 13.56 -7.90 20.72
C VAL A 440 13.50 -7.56 22.21
N LYS A 441 13.40 -6.26 22.53
CA LYS A 441 13.21 -5.79 23.90
C LYS A 441 11.73 -5.67 24.23
N ALA A 442 11.33 -6.17 25.39
CA ALA A 442 9.97 -6.04 25.88
C ALA A 442 9.90 -5.01 27.02
N TYR A 443 8.95 -4.09 26.93
CA TYR A 443 8.77 -3.02 27.90
C TYR A 443 7.33 -2.95 28.40
N TYR A 444 7.16 -2.88 29.71
CA TYR A 444 5.92 -2.48 30.38
C TYR A 444 5.83 -0.97 30.45
N SER A 445 4.63 -0.41 30.29
CA SER A 445 4.37 0.97 30.68
C SER A 445 4.11 1.09 32.18
N LEU A 446 4.65 2.14 32.80
CA LEU A 446 4.46 2.46 34.23
C LEU A 446 3.34 3.47 34.49
N ARG A 447 3.09 4.38 33.54
CA ARG A 447 2.16 5.52 33.68
C ARG A 447 1.08 5.59 32.62
N THR A 448 1.18 4.80 31.55
CA THR A 448 0.24 4.86 30.44
C THR A 448 -0.30 3.47 30.12
N ASN A 449 -1.40 3.39 29.38
CA ASN A 449 -1.82 2.10 28.84
C ASN A 449 -0.87 1.63 27.72
N GLY A 450 -0.73 0.31 27.53
CA GLY A 450 0.24 -0.27 26.58
C GLY A 450 0.03 0.14 25.12
N TYR A 451 -1.21 0.39 24.69
CA TYR A 451 -1.50 0.88 23.33
C TYR A 451 -1.12 2.36 23.17
N TYR A 452 -1.35 3.18 24.20
CA TYR A 452 -0.92 4.57 24.20
C TYR A 452 0.59 4.66 24.10
N LEU A 453 1.32 3.90 24.93
CA LEU A 453 2.77 3.78 24.83
C LEU A 453 3.22 3.34 23.43
N PHE A 454 2.57 2.32 22.86
CA PHE A 454 2.87 1.85 21.50
C PHE A 454 2.80 2.98 20.47
N TYR A 455 1.67 3.70 20.39
CA TYR A 455 1.49 4.80 19.42
C TYR A 455 2.39 6.00 19.70
N SER A 456 2.67 6.26 20.98
CA SER A 456 3.60 7.31 21.34
C SER A 456 5.03 6.96 20.90
N LEU A 457 5.45 5.71 21.06
CA LEU A 457 6.74 5.25 20.56
C LEU A 457 6.77 5.20 19.03
N GLU A 458 5.67 4.88 18.34
CA GLU A 458 5.59 5.01 16.87
C GLU A 458 5.89 6.45 16.42
N ARG A 459 5.47 7.45 17.21
CA ARG A 459 5.71 8.87 16.96
C ARG A 459 7.11 9.35 17.33
N TYR A 460 7.62 8.95 18.50
CA TYR A 460 8.82 9.53 19.11
C TYR A 460 10.08 8.66 18.98
N LYS A 461 9.99 7.43 18.46
CA LYS A 461 11.19 6.57 18.31
C LYS A 461 12.32 7.27 17.55
N PRO A 462 13.58 6.94 17.85
CA PRO A 462 14.70 7.60 17.19
C PRO A 462 14.74 7.27 15.69
N LEU A 463 15.52 8.03 14.94
CA LEU A 463 15.84 7.70 13.55
C LEU A 463 16.97 6.68 13.49
N SER A 464 16.93 5.82 12.48
CA SER A 464 18.01 4.87 12.21
C SER A 464 19.26 5.61 11.74
N ASP A 465 20.39 5.33 12.39
CA ASP A 465 21.73 5.82 12.11
C ASP A 465 22.70 4.63 11.94
N GLY A 466 22.26 3.65 11.13
CA GLY A 466 22.99 2.43 10.83
C GLY A 466 22.81 1.29 11.84
N TYR A 467 23.67 0.28 11.74
CA TYR A 467 23.61 -0.93 12.56
C TYR A 467 24.20 -0.69 13.95
N LYS A 468 23.33 -0.41 14.93
CA LYS A 468 23.68 -0.29 16.35
C LYS A 468 22.49 -0.71 17.23
N ARG A 469 22.72 -0.79 18.54
CA ARG A 469 21.65 -1.02 19.54
C ARG A 469 21.04 0.31 19.95
N TYR A 470 19.71 0.38 19.95
CA TYR A 470 18.96 1.62 20.18
C TYR A 470 18.19 1.64 21.50
N SER A 471 18.18 0.56 22.28
CA SER A 471 17.48 0.45 23.56
C SER A 471 17.88 1.55 24.56
N SER A 472 19.18 1.88 24.66
CA SER A 472 19.66 2.98 25.50
C SER A 472 19.24 4.35 24.94
N THR A 473 19.36 4.54 23.63
CA THR A 473 18.93 5.76 22.94
C THR A 473 17.44 6.01 23.14
N LEU A 474 16.60 4.98 22.96
CA LEU A 474 15.17 5.04 23.19
C LEU A 474 14.86 5.53 24.61
N LYS A 475 15.50 4.92 25.62
CA LYS A 475 15.32 5.30 27.03
C LYS A 475 15.78 6.72 27.36
N SER A 476 16.68 7.30 26.57
CA SER A 476 17.14 8.68 26.77
C SER A 476 16.24 9.75 26.13
N LEU A 477 15.31 9.36 25.25
CA LEU A 477 14.43 10.30 24.58
C LEU A 477 13.40 10.91 25.52
N ASN A 478 13.03 12.15 25.23
CA ASN A 478 11.91 12.82 25.86
C ASN A 478 10.67 12.68 24.98
N MET A 479 9.52 12.48 25.60
CA MET A 479 8.22 12.41 24.93
C MET A 479 7.19 13.17 25.74
N TRP A 480 6.20 13.75 25.05
CA TRP A 480 5.07 14.38 25.69
C TRP A 480 3.95 13.35 25.87
N ILE A 481 3.34 13.32 27.06
CA ILE A 481 2.19 12.48 27.35
C ILE A 481 1.12 13.25 28.12
N THR A 482 -0.14 12.84 27.92
CA THR A 482 -1.23 13.23 28.82
C THR A 482 -1.27 12.25 30.00
N GLU A 483 -1.37 12.77 31.22
CA GLU A 483 -1.66 11.94 32.40
C GLU A 483 -3.16 11.58 32.51
N ASN A 484 -4.01 12.10 31.60
CA ASN A 484 -5.43 11.77 31.60
C ASN A 484 -5.68 10.40 30.96
N ASP A 485 -6.00 9.39 31.77
CA ASP A 485 -6.26 8.01 31.32
C ASP A 485 -7.39 7.90 30.29
N VAL A 486 -8.41 8.77 30.37
CA VAL A 486 -9.53 8.80 29.41
C VAL A 486 -9.04 9.30 28.06
N GLU A 487 -8.22 10.36 28.04
CA GLU A 487 -7.60 10.87 26.83
C GLU A 487 -6.66 9.83 26.20
N GLN A 488 -5.80 9.19 27.00
CA GLN A 488 -4.94 8.12 26.53
C GLN A 488 -5.76 7.01 25.87
N SER A 489 -6.84 6.56 26.52
CA SER A 489 -7.71 5.50 26.00
C SER A 489 -8.39 5.89 24.69
N LYS A 490 -8.86 7.14 24.56
CA LYS A 490 -9.45 7.64 23.31
C LYS A 490 -8.45 7.69 22.16
N ILE A 491 -7.24 8.17 22.40
CA ILE A 491 -6.15 8.21 21.42
C ILE A 491 -5.80 6.79 20.95
N SER A 492 -5.54 5.88 21.90
CA SER A 492 -5.22 4.48 21.62
C SER A 492 -6.31 3.77 20.83
N SER A 493 -7.58 3.99 21.20
CA SER A 493 -8.73 3.39 20.53
C SER A 493 -8.82 3.86 19.08
N LEU A 494 -8.64 5.18 18.84
CA LEU A 494 -8.65 5.75 17.49
C LEU A 494 -7.57 5.12 16.60
N PHE A 495 -6.33 5.03 17.07
CA PHE A 495 -5.25 4.49 16.25
C PHE A 495 -5.33 2.97 16.06
N THR A 496 -5.74 2.21 17.08
CA THR A 496 -5.98 0.75 16.97
C THR A 496 -7.00 0.46 15.88
N LEU A 497 -7.99 1.34 15.79
CA LEU A 497 -9.08 1.23 14.85
C LEU A 497 -8.67 1.64 13.44
N LEU A 498 -7.85 2.69 13.29
CA LEU A 498 -7.21 3.03 12.02
C LEU A 498 -6.30 1.90 11.51
N ASP A 499 -5.52 1.27 12.39
CA ASP A 499 -4.71 0.11 12.02
C ASP A 499 -5.57 -1.07 11.55
N SER A 500 -6.65 -1.35 12.27
CA SER A 500 -7.60 -2.41 11.89
C SER A 500 -8.22 -2.16 10.51
N LEU A 501 -8.58 -0.91 10.21
CA LEU A 501 -9.06 -0.50 8.89
C LEU A 501 -7.99 -0.66 7.80
N ILE A 502 -6.76 -0.22 8.07
CA ILE A 502 -5.65 -0.33 7.11
C ILE A 502 -5.37 -1.81 6.79
N THR A 503 -5.31 -2.68 7.80
CA THR A 503 -5.08 -4.12 7.62
C THR A 503 -6.21 -4.80 6.85
N LEU A 504 -7.47 -4.42 7.09
CA LEU A 504 -8.63 -4.97 6.38
C LEU A 504 -8.47 -4.82 4.85
N HIS A 505 -8.02 -3.66 4.39
CA HIS A 505 -7.84 -3.34 2.98
C HIS A 505 -6.48 -3.75 2.38
N GLN A 506 -5.58 -4.35 3.16
CA GLN A 506 -4.36 -4.96 2.66
C GLN A 506 -4.54 -6.43 2.27
N ARG A 507 -5.60 -7.08 2.77
CA ARG A 507 -5.89 -8.50 2.56
C ARG A 507 -6.84 -8.81 1.39
N GLY A 508 -7.32 -7.78 0.68
CA GLY A 508 -8.12 -7.89 -0.55
C GLY A 508 -7.57 -6.94 -1.61
#